data_AF-A0A5X8YYE9-F1
#
_entry.id   AF-A0A5X8YYE9-F1
#
_cell.length_a   1.000
_cell.length_b   1.000
_cell.length_c   1.000
_cell.angle_alpha   90.00
_cell.angle_beta   90.00
_cell.angle_gamma   90.00
#
_symmetry.space_group_name_H-M   'P 1'
#
loop_
_entity.id
_entity.type
_entity.pdbx_description
1 polymer ?
#
loop_
_entity_poly.entity_id
_entity_poly.type
_entity_poly.pdbx_seq_one_letter_code
_entity_poly.pdbx_strand_id
1 'polypeptide(L)'
;MRIITRKKPAFTDLYQTGVLTRIAAVKTDSGGWRLFGVWCDQDIAVFVEAARGGIREWSGLNYLAEFVFSCGISLWEVHNKTDR
;
A
#
# COMPACT_ATOMS: atom_id res chain seq x y z
N MET A 1 -11.28 10.92 -3.88
CA MET A 1 -10.02 10.16 -3.82
C MET A 1 -9.72 9.47 -5.14
N ARG A 2 -8.62 9.86 -5.81
CA ARG A 2 -8.11 9.21 -7.03
C ARG A 2 -7.24 8.01 -6.66
N ILE A 3 -7.26 6.95 -7.46
CA ILE A 3 -6.43 5.76 -7.27
C ILE A 3 -5.37 5.69 -8.37
N ILE A 4 -4.11 5.52 -7.99
CA ILE A 4 -3.00 5.25 -8.91
C ILE A 4 -2.14 4.09 -8.40
N THR A 5 -1.30 3.53 -9.27
CA THR A 5 -0.32 2.51 -8.91
C THR A 5 1.11 2.98 -9.14
N ARG A 6 2.04 2.50 -8.32
CA ARG A 6 3.49 2.70 -8.47
C ARG A 6 4.25 1.42 -8.20
N LYS A 7 5.30 1.16 -8.99
CA LYS A 7 6.28 0.11 -8.71
C LYS A 7 7.00 0.39 -7.39
N LYS A 8 7.58 -0.65 -6.78
CA LYS A 8 8.27 -0.57 -5.49
C LYS A 8 9.23 0.63 -5.37
N PRO A 9 10.17 0.90 -6.29
CA PRO A 9 11.11 2.02 -6.12
C PRO A 9 10.40 3.37 -5.99
N ALA A 10 9.49 3.68 -6.91
CA ALA A 10 8.74 4.93 -6.87
C ALA A 10 7.81 5.02 -5.65
N PHE A 11 7.22 3.91 -5.21
CA PHE A 11 6.42 3.90 -3.98
C PHE A 11 7.28 4.20 -2.74
N THR A 12 8.46 3.58 -2.66
CA THR A 12 9.43 3.82 -1.58
C THR A 12 9.90 5.27 -1.57
N ASP A 13 10.25 5.83 -2.74
CA ASP A 13 10.70 7.22 -2.85
C ASP A 13 9.63 8.21 -2.37
N LEU A 14 8.37 7.98 -2.74
CA LEU A 14 7.25 8.83 -2.30
C LEU A 14 7.04 8.77 -0.78
N TYR A 15 7.30 7.63 -0.14
CA TYR A 15 7.27 7.53 1.32
C TYR A 15 8.47 8.24 1.96
N GLN A 16 9.69 7.99 1.48
CA GLN A 16 10.91 8.57 2.04
C GLN A 16 10.97 10.10 1.92
N THR A 17 10.35 10.65 0.88
CA THR A 17 10.23 12.10 0.66
C THR A 17 9.08 12.74 1.44
N GLY A 18 8.29 11.95 2.18
CA GLY A 18 7.16 12.42 2.98
C GLY A 18 5.89 12.73 2.18
N VAL A 19 5.87 12.42 0.88
CA VAL A 19 4.66 12.59 0.04
C VAL A 19 3.55 11.63 0.48
N LEU A 20 3.91 10.39 0.78
CA LEU A 20 2.99 9.43 1.41
C LEU A 20 3.09 9.58 2.93
N THR A 21 2.07 10.17 3.52
CA THR A 21 2.05 10.50 4.96
C THR A 21 1.43 9.39 5.82
N ARG A 22 0.65 8.49 5.20
CA ARG A 22 0.07 7.31 5.86
C ARG A 22 0.19 6.11 4.95
N ILE A 23 0.53 4.96 5.53
CA ILE A 23 0.61 3.67 4.86
C ILE A 23 -0.38 2.72 5.50
N ALA A 24 -1.23 2.09 4.69
CA ALA A 24 -2.25 1.17 5.16
C ALA A 24 -2.34 -0.08 4.28
N ALA A 25 -2.46 -1.23 4.93
CA ALA A 25 -2.88 -2.46 4.27
C ALA A 25 -4.39 -2.64 4.44
N VAL A 26 -5.06 -3.05 3.37
CA VAL A 26 -6.49 -3.37 3.37
C VAL A 26 -6.72 -4.80 2.93
N LYS A 27 -7.63 -5.47 3.62
CA LYS A 27 -8.11 -6.79 3.21
C LYS A 27 -9.03 -6.66 1.99
N THR A 28 -8.89 -7.58 1.04
CA THR A 28 -9.74 -7.67 -0.15
C THR A 28 -10.82 -8.72 0.04
N ASP A 29 -11.85 -8.67 -0.80
CA ASP A 29 -12.95 -9.67 -0.80
C ASP A 29 -12.46 -11.08 -1.17
N SER A 30 -11.36 -11.16 -1.93
CA SER A 30 -10.65 -12.41 -2.23
C SER A 30 -9.90 -13.01 -1.02
N GLY A 31 -9.89 -12.32 0.12
CA GLY A 31 -9.15 -12.71 1.32
C GLY A 31 -7.68 -12.31 1.33
N GLY A 32 -7.19 -11.70 0.25
CA GLY A 32 -5.84 -11.15 0.13
C GLY A 32 -5.69 -9.79 0.80
N TRP A 33 -4.49 -9.22 0.65
CA TRP A 33 -4.10 -7.92 1.20
C TRP A 33 -3.51 -7.04 0.13
N ARG A 34 -3.85 -5.76 0.14
CA ARG A 34 -3.26 -4.72 -0.73
C ARG A 34 -2.69 -3.61 0.13
N LEU A 35 -1.58 -3.03 -0.32
CA LEU A 35 -0.90 -1.92 0.36
C LEU A 35 -1.11 -0.63 -0.43
N PHE A 36 -1.46 0.44 0.25
CA PHE A 36 -1.47 1.78 -0.32
C PHE A 36 -0.90 2.82 0.64
N GLY A 37 -0.41 3.91 0.07
CA GLY A 37 -0.11 5.13 0.79
C GLY A 37 -1.11 6.24 0.45
N VAL A 38 -1.30 7.17 1.39
CA VAL A 38 -2.14 8.35 1.20
C VAL A 38 -1.25 9.56 0.89
N TRP A 39 -1.50 10.18 -0.26
CA TRP A 39 -1.02 11.51 -0.56
C TRP A 39 -2.12 12.51 -0.23
N CYS A 40 -2.13 12.99 1.01
CA CYS A 40 -3.22 13.80 1.55
C CYS A 40 -3.49 15.06 0.74
N ASP A 41 -2.44 15.79 0.34
CA ASP A 41 -2.55 17.08 -0.35
C ASP A 41 -3.26 16.98 -1.71
N GLN A 42 -3.27 15.80 -2.31
CA GLN A 42 -3.83 15.57 -3.65
C GLN A 42 -5.06 14.67 -3.64
N ASP A 43 -5.51 14.20 -2.46
CA ASP A 43 -6.59 13.21 -2.33
C ASP A 43 -6.34 11.97 -3.24
N ILE A 44 -5.11 11.43 -3.17
CA ILE A 44 -4.68 10.26 -3.97
C ILE A 44 -4.30 9.09 -3.06
N ALA A 45 -4.87 7.92 -3.34
CA ALA A 45 -4.37 6.65 -2.84
C ALA A 45 -3.39 6.03 -3.87
N VAL A 46 -2.16 5.82 -3.44
CA VAL A 46 -1.10 5.23 -4.25
C VAL A 46 -0.95 3.77 -3.85
N PHE A 47 -1.35 2.84 -4.71
CA PHE A 47 -1.18 1.40 -4.48
C PHE A 47 0.16 0.90 -5.03
N VAL A 48 0.66 -0.18 -4.44
CA VAL A 48 1.82 -0.88 -5.00
C VAL A 48 1.39 -1.64 -6.25
N GLU A 49 2.14 -1.48 -7.33
CA GLU A 49 1.90 -2.18 -8.60
C GLU A 49 2.53 -3.58 -8.60
N ALA A 50 1.83 -4.57 -9.15
CA ALA A 50 2.37 -5.92 -9.34
C ALA A 50 3.42 -5.93 -10.48
N ALA A 51 4.23 -6.99 -10.55
CA ALA A 51 5.24 -7.14 -11.60
C ALA A 51 4.62 -7.10 -13.00
N ARG A 52 3.47 -7.77 -13.18
CA ARG A 52 2.73 -7.91 -14.45
C ARG A 52 1.63 -6.86 -14.64
N GLY A 53 1.68 -5.76 -13.89
CA GLY A 53 0.64 -4.71 -13.92
C GLY A 53 -0.52 -5.01 -12.97
N GLY A 54 -1.35 -3.98 -12.74
CA GLY A 54 -2.42 -4.02 -11.75
C GLY A 54 -1.93 -3.80 -10.32
N ILE A 55 -2.85 -3.81 -9.36
CA ILE A 55 -2.55 -3.64 -7.94
C ILE A 55 -1.97 -4.95 -7.39
N ARG A 56 -0.84 -4.84 -6.70
CA ARG A 56 -0.21 -5.98 -6.04
C ARG A 56 -1.07 -6.46 -4.87
N GLU A 57 -1.27 -7.77 -4.84
CA GLU A 57 -2.01 -8.45 -3.78
C GLU A 57 -1.10 -9.50 -3.13
N TRP A 58 -1.18 -9.60 -1.80
CA TRP A 58 -0.47 -10.57 -1.00
C TRP A 58 -1.47 -11.52 -0.36
N SER A 59 -1.12 -12.80 -0.30
CA SER A 59 -1.97 -13.84 0.33
C SER A 59 -2.03 -13.74 1.86
N GLY A 60 -1.08 -13.04 2.49
CA GLY A 60 -0.99 -12.94 3.94
C GLY A 60 -0.22 -11.71 4.42
N LEU A 61 -0.52 -11.27 5.64
CA LEU A 61 0.12 -10.11 6.27
C LEU A 61 1.61 -10.32 6.51
N ASN A 62 2.07 -11.56 6.69
CA ASN A 62 3.49 -11.88 6.83
C ASN A 62 4.29 -11.46 5.58
N TYR A 63 3.82 -11.84 4.39
CA TYR A 63 4.47 -11.47 3.13
C TYR A 63 4.39 -9.97 2.84
N LEU A 64 3.28 -9.34 3.22
CA LEU A 64 3.12 -7.90 3.10
C LEU A 64 4.05 -7.17 4.08
N ALA A 65 4.18 -7.62 5.32
CA ALA A 65 5.05 -7.03 6.33
C ALA A 65 6.53 -7.10 5.92
N GLU A 66 6.99 -8.22 5.35
CA GLU A 66 8.33 -8.33 4.76
C GLU A 66 8.54 -7.30 3.64
N PHE A 67 7.52 -7.09 2.79
CA PHE A 67 7.58 -6.06 1.75
C PHE A 67 7.69 -4.65 2.34
N VAL A 68 6.86 -4.31 3.33
CA VAL A 68 6.86 -3.02 4.03
C VAL A 68 8.22 -2.75 4.69
N PHE A 69 8.77 -3.75 5.40
CA PHE A 69 10.11 -3.68 5.97
C PHE A 69 11.18 -3.44 4.90
N SER A 70 11.10 -4.14 3.77
CA SER A 70 12.02 -3.96 2.64
C SER A 70 11.92 -2.60 1.94
N CYS A 71 10.92 -1.77 2.27
CA CYS A 71 10.77 -0.39 1.82
C CYS A 71 11.27 0.63 2.86
N GLY A 72 11.74 0.18 4.03
CA GLY A 72 12.12 1.07 5.13
C GLY A 72 10.95 1.73 5.85
N ILE A 73 9.74 1.18 5.72
CA ILE A 73 8.54 1.69 6.38
C ILE A 73 8.42 1.02 7.74
N SER A 74 8.45 1.80 8.81
CA SER A 74 8.39 1.31 10.20
C SER A 74 6.97 1.37 10.79
N LEU A 75 6.16 2.33 10.36
CA LEU A 75 4.78 2.52 10.82
C LEU A 75 3.81 2.36 9.66
N TRP A 76 2.85 1.46 9.83
CA TRP A 76 1.77 1.22 8.88
C TRP A 76 0.56 0.67 9.63
N GLU A 77 -0.61 0.88 9.05
CA GLU A 77 -1.88 0.50 9.63
C GLU A 77 -2.42 -0.76 8.94
N VAL A 78 -3.15 -1.60 9.68
CA VAL A 78 -3.88 -2.74 9.13
C VAL A 78 -5.37 -2.46 9.26
N HIS A 79 -6.04 -2.38 8.11
CA HIS A 79 -7.46 -2.07 8.04
C HIS A 79 -8.20 -3.29 7.53
N ASN A 80 -9.14 -3.77 8.34
CA ASN A 80 -10.10 -4.78 7.94
C ASN A 80 -11.48 -4.11 7.96
N LYS A 81 -11.85 -3.49 6.84
CA LYS A 81 -13.24 -3.04 6.68
C LYS A 81 -14.09 -4.29 6.49
N THR A 82 -14.72 -4.70 7.58
CA THR A 82 -15.90 -5.54 7.48
C THR A 82 -17.06 -4.62 7.15
N ASP A 83 -17.67 -4.78 5.98
CA ASP A 83 -18.99 -4.20 5.74
C ASP A 83 -19.94 -4.81 6.78
N ARG A 84 -20.22 -4.03 7.82
CA ARG A 84 -21.34 -4.20 8.74
C ARG A 84 -22.12 -2.90 8.75
#